data_AF-A0A1I1I8K6-F1
#
_entry.id   AF-A0A1I1I8K6-F1
#
_cell.length_a   1.000
_cell.length_b   1.000
_cell.length_c   1.000
_cell.angle_alpha   90.00
_cell.angle_beta   90.00
_cell.angle_gamma   90.00
#
_symmetry.space_group_name_H-M   'P 1'
#
loop_
_entity.id
_entity.type
_entity.pdbx_description
1 polymer ?
#
loop_
_entity_poly.entity_id
_entity_poly.type
_entity_poly.pdbx_seq_one_letter_code
_entity_poly.pdbx_strand_id
1 'polypeptide(L)'
;MNDLNTNKSIVIDKYWAAPTDSVEEGLAYLKDALKRITSWPSQILIVSAAEVKLLLNPLVSNFCQSLLQEHNTHLTFVSAACTSLHAAIFDFEKMRTSECLVILLELDQDLQQACLNALGVGNEAGQDGLTVKNCIGYCLLQKKIPQDTDITISKCDVFSQPKGMSGIQKLLNQLTHYINQSSNDCLFVSFDICSKWGKTLIKALKSRLKDNQDISHWLTSIEDDNQHYLSLKPLLELQLYQHKLANQDLQILTLGGGGRIGCLKLTSGLNKTTHISKSSFDEFNLTADEAIYLQSIKVKKHSIQAYHEIIKATLKYPQSQYRGINNHYFRWHQNLSQGSGVNQ
;
A
#
# COMPACT_ATOMS: atom_id res chain seq x y z
N MET A 1 11.12 -21.89 -31.01
CA MET A 1 10.40 -20.60 -30.96
C MET A 1 11.13 -19.76 -29.93
N ASN A 2 11.95 -18.83 -30.39
CA ASN A 2 12.71 -17.94 -29.51
C ASN A 2 11.74 -16.89 -28.94
N ASP A 3 11.51 -16.94 -27.64
CA ASP A 3 10.71 -15.94 -26.93
C ASP A 3 11.33 -14.56 -27.12
N LEU A 4 10.65 -13.73 -27.92
CA LEU A 4 10.71 -12.28 -27.86
C LEU A 4 10.11 -11.84 -26.52
N ASN A 5 10.76 -12.19 -25.41
CA ASN A 5 10.51 -11.61 -24.10
C ASN A 5 11.10 -10.20 -24.12
N THR A 6 10.40 -9.34 -24.86
CA THR A 6 10.68 -7.93 -25.04
C THR A 6 10.68 -7.24 -23.68
N ASN A 7 11.63 -6.32 -23.46
CA ASN A 7 11.90 -5.55 -22.24
C ASN A 7 10.67 -4.75 -21.74
N LYS A 8 9.63 -5.43 -21.30
CA LYS A 8 8.45 -4.81 -20.70
C LYS A 8 8.77 -4.44 -19.27
N SER A 9 8.49 -3.19 -18.93
CA SER A 9 8.57 -2.64 -17.59
C SER A 9 7.17 -2.39 -17.05
N ILE A 10 7.05 -2.28 -15.72
CA ILE A 10 5.80 -1.84 -15.10
C ILE A 10 5.81 -0.31 -15.07
N VAL A 11 4.83 0.29 -15.72
CA VAL A 11 4.64 1.75 -15.74
C VAL A 11 3.37 2.14 -14.99
N ILE A 12 3.36 3.35 -14.45
CA ILE A 12 2.18 4.03 -13.94
C ILE A 12 1.68 4.95 -15.07
N ASP A 13 0.65 4.51 -15.79
CA ASP A 13 0.12 5.24 -16.96
C ASP A 13 -0.76 6.43 -16.54
N LYS A 14 -1.64 6.19 -15.56
CA LYS A 14 -2.50 7.20 -14.96
C LYS A 14 -2.47 7.01 -13.46
N TYR A 15 -2.51 8.11 -12.72
CA TYR A 15 -2.66 8.07 -11.27
C TYR A 15 -3.34 9.35 -10.79
N TRP A 16 -4.02 9.23 -9.66
CA TRP A 16 -4.61 10.35 -8.96
C TRP A 16 -4.94 9.92 -7.53
N ALA A 17 -4.76 10.82 -6.58
CA ALA A 17 -5.03 10.66 -5.17
C ALA A 17 -5.40 12.01 -4.56
N ALA A 18 -6.34 11.98 -3.61
CA ALA A 18 -6.77 13.15 -2.88
C ALA A 18 -7.25 12.79 -1.46
N PRO A 19 -6.93 13.64 -0.45
CA PRO A 19 -7.59 13.57 0.84
C PRO A 19 -9.06 13.99 0.69
N THR A 20 -9.90 13.52 1.62
CA THR A 20 -11.35 13.79 1.64
C THR A 20 -11.79 14.06 3.07
N ASP A 21 -12.97 14.65 3.25
CA ASP A 21 -13.53 14.86 4.58
C ASP A 21 -14.53 13.76 4.97
N SER A 22 -15.17 13.12 4.00
CA SER A 22 -16.15 12.04 4.23
C SER A 22 -16.04 10.88 3.23
N VAL A 23 -16.75 9.79 3.54
CA VAL A 23 -16.85 8.60 2.67
C VAL A 23 -17.62 8.93 1.40
N GLU A 24 -18.76 9.62 1.53
CA GLU A 24 -19.63 10.04 0.44
C GLU A 24 -18.88 10.93 -0.57
N GLU A 25 -18.24 11.99 -0.06
CA GLU A 25 -17.44 12.90 -0.88
C GLU A 25 -16.28 12.16 -1.55
N GLY A 26 -15.56 11.32 -0.80
CA GLY A 26 -14.42 10.58 -1.33
C GLY A 26 -14.81 9.63 -2.46
N LEU A 27 -15.90 8.88 -2.30
CA LEU A 27 -16.42 8.01 -3.35
C LEU A 27 -16.93 8.80 -4.55
N ALA A 28 -17.53 9.98 -4.34
CA ALA A 28 -17.94 10.85 -5.44
C ALA A 28 -16.74 11.35 -6.26
N TYR A 29 -15.70 11.87 -5.60
CA TYR A 29 -14.47 12.30 -6.27
C TYR A 29 -13.77 11.15 -6.98
N LEU A 30 -13.71 9.97 -6.35
CA LEU A 30 -13.12 8.80 -6.98
C LEU A 30 -13.88 8.40 -8.25
N LYS A 31 -15.22 8.34 -8.20
CA LYS A 31 -16.04 8.05 -9.39
C LYS A 31 -15.79 9.05 -10.52
N ASP A 32 -15.73 10.33 -10.21
CA ASP A 32 -15.43 11.37 -11.21
C ASP A 32 -14.02 11.22 -11.76
N ALA A 33 -13.04 10.91 -10.91
CA ALA A 33 -11.67 10.71 -11.31
C ALA A 33 -11.52 9.47 -12.22
N LEU A 34 -12.26 8.40 -11.94
CA LEU A 34 -12.27 7.14 -12.73
C LEU A 34 -12.89 7.32 -14.12
N LYS A 35 -13.71 8.35 -14.37
CA LYS A 35 -14.20 8.69 -15.73
C LYS A 35 -13.05 9.01 -16.71
N ARG A 36 -11.85 9.32 -16.21
CA ARG A 36 -10.63 9.52 -17.03
C ARG A 36 -10.05 8.21 -17.57
N ILE A 37 -10.54 7.06 -17.13
CA ILE A 37 -10.19 5.74 -17.63
C ILE A 37 -11.15 5.40 -18.77
N THR A 38 -10.63 5.45 -19.99
CA THR A 38 -11.40 5.21 -21.23
C THR A 38 -11.50 3.73 -21.59
N SER A 39 -10.55 2.92 -21.11
CA SER A 39 -10.52 1.46 -21.29
C SER A 39 -10.32 0.82 -19.94
N TRP A 40 -11.30 0.04 -19.49
CA TRP A 40 -11.27 -0.62 -18.20
C TRP A 40 -10.47 -1.92 -18.30
N PRO A 41 -9.44 -2.13 -17.46
CA PRO A 41 -8.71 -3.38 -17.45
C PRO A 41 -9.60 -4.49 -16.89
N SER A 42 -9.38 -5.72 -17.35
CA SER A 42 -10.14 -6.89 -16.87
C SER A 42 -9.89 -7.24 -15.41
N GLN A 43 -8.86 -6.64 -14.80
CA GLN A 43 -8.48 -6.81 -13.40
C GLN A 43 -8.44 -5.48 -12.67
N ILE A 44 -9.12 -5.46 -11.52
CA ILE A 44 -9.08 -4.40 -10.52
C ILE A 44 -8.49 -4.98 -9.23
N LEU A 45 -7.56 -4.23 -8.63
CA LEU A 45 -7.06 -4.49 -7.29
C LEU A 45 -7.59 -3.42 -6.34
N ILE A 46 -8.30 -3.84 -5.29
CA ILE A 46 -8.67 -2.93 -4.20
C ILE A 46 -7.64 -3.06 -3.09
N VAL A 47 -7.12 -1.94 -2.61
CA VAL A 47 -6.15 -1.92 -1.52
C VAL A 47 -6.57 -0.96 -0.41
N SER A 48 -6.24 -1.33 0.82
CA SER A 48 -6.35 -0.50 2.01
C SER A 48 -5.43 -1.03 3.10
N ALA A 49 -4.94 -0.14 3.96
CA ALA A 49 -4.21 -0.51 5.15
C ALA A 49 -5.07 -1.23 6.20
N ALA A 50 -6.40 -1.03 6.20
CA ALA A 50 -7.33 -1.80 7.03
C ALA A 50 -7.79 -3.13 6.39
N GLU A 51 -7.10 -3.61 5.35
CA GLU A 51 -7.41 -4.88 4.68
C GLU A 51 -8.87 -4.89 4.18
N VAL A 52 -9.65 -5.94 4.44
CA VAL A 52 -11.06 -6.01 4.04
C VAL A 52 -12.02 -5.30 5.01
N LYS A 53 -11.53 -4.76 6.14
CA LYS A 53 -12.38 -4.12 7.16
C LYS A 53 -13.09 -2.87 6.66
N LEU A 54 -12.57 -2.20 5.62
CA LEU A 54 -13.25 -1.07 4.97
C LEU A 54 -14.64 -1.43 4.43
N LEU A 55 -14.89 -2.71 4.12
CA LEU A 55 -16.18 -3.20 3.61
C LEU A 55 -17.29 -3.20 4.66
N LEU A 56 -16.94 -3.00 5.94
CA LEU A 56 -17.95 -2.74 6.97
C LEU A 56 -18.74 -1.45 6.70
N ASN A 57 -18.16 -0.51 5.94
CA ASN A 57 -18.89 0.66 5.50
C ASN A 57 -19.77 0.31 4.29
N PRO A 58 -21.11 0.43 4.38
CA PRO A 58 -22.01 0.03 3.31
C PRO A 58 -21.80 0.80 1.99
N LEU A 59 -21.39 2.07 2.05
CA LEU A 59 -21.15 2.86 0.84
C LEU A 59 -19.94 2.34 0.07
N VAL A 60 -18.89 1.96 0.80
CA VAL A 60 -17.67 1.41 0.21
C VAL A 60 -17.94 0.00 -0.32
N SER A 61 -18.69 -0.83 0.41
CA SER A 61 -19.11 -2.15 -0.06
C SER A 61 -19.95 -2.06 -1.34
N ASN A 62 -20.94 -1.17 -1.36
CA ASN A 62 -21.77 -0.93 -2.55
C ASN A 62 -20.95 -0.41 -3.74
N PHE A 63 -19.97 0.46 -3.51
CA PHE A 63 -19.06 0.93 -4.56
C PHE A 63 -18.23 -0.21 -5.15
N CYS A 64 -17.63 -1.07 -4.32
CA CYS A 64 -16.89 -2.23 -4.80
C CYS A 64 -17.78 -3.20 -5.59
N GLN A 65 -19.03 -3.39 -5.17
CA GLN A 65 -20.01 -4.20 -5.91
C GLN A 65 -20.40 -3.57 -7.25
N SER A 66 -20.57 -2.24 -7.32
CA SER A 66 -20.92 -1.57 -8.57
C SER A 66 -19.79 -1.69 -9.61
N LEU A 67 -18.52 -1.63 -9.19
CA LEU A 67 -17.38 -1.87 -10.08
C LEU A 67 -17.42 -3.26 -10.74
N LEU A 68 -17.77 -4.29 -9.98
CA LEU A 68 -17.92 -5.66 -10.48
C LEU A 68 -19.04 -5.77 -11.53
N GLN A 69 -20.18 -5.14 -11.25
CA GLN A 69 -21.38 -5.22 -12.09
C GLN A 69 -21.26 -4.39 -13.38
N GLU A 70 -20.69 -3.19 -13.30
CA GLU A 70 -20.66 -2.24 -14.42
C GLU A 70 -19.59 -2.56 -15.46
N HIS A 71 -18.46 -3.16 -15.05
CA HIS A 71 -17.28 -3.27 -15.93
C HIS A 71 -16.90 -4.72 -16.30
N ASN A 72 -17.65 -5.73 -15.84
CA ASN A 72 -17.35 -7.15 -16.07
C ASN A 72 -15.87 -7.48 -15.76
N THR A 73 -15.37 -6.93 -14.64
CA THR A 73 -13.98 -7.05 -14.21
C THR A 73 -13.83 -8.04 -13.07
N HIS A 74 -12.65 -8.63 -12.92
CA HIS A 74 -12.26 -9.36 -11.72
C HIS A 74 -11.76 -8.38 -10.67
N LEU A 75 -12.33 -8.44 -9.46
CA LEU A 75 -11.91 -7.62 -8.33
C LEU A 75 -11.22 -8.49 -7.30
N THR A 76 -10.04 -8.07 -6.86
CA THR A 76 -9.27 -8.78 -5.82
C THR A 76 -8.80 -7.78 -4.78
N PHE A 77 -8.94 -8.13 -3.50
CA PHE A 77 -8.39 -7.32 -2.42
C PHE A 77 -6.96 -7.73 -2.14
N VAL A 78 -6.07 -6.75 -2.05
CA VAL A 78 -4.64 -6.94 -1.79
C VAL A 78 -4.22 -5.97 -0.69
N SER A 79 -3.47 -6.44 0.30
CA SER A 79 -3.02 -5.57 1.40
C SER A 79 -1.66 -5.97 1.98
N ALA A 80 -0.96 -4.95 2.46
CA ALA A 80 0.21 -5.04 3.32
C ALA A 80 0.31 -3.77 4.21
N ALA A 81 -0.73 -3.45 4.97
CA ALA A 81 -0.81 -2.23 5.78
C ALA A 81 -0.57 -0.96 4.93
N CYS A 82 0.20 0.01 5.43
CA CYS A 82 0.57 1.22 4.66
C CYS A 82 1.44 0.92 3.43
N THR A 83 1.99 -0.30 3.29
CA THR A 83 2.71 -0.72 2.08
C THR A 83 1.81 -1.38 1.02
N SER A 84 0.48 -1.21 1.09
CA SER A 84 -0.43 -1.92 0.20
C SER A 84 -0.32 -1.58 -1.29
N LEU A 85 0.14 -0.39 -1.68
CA LEU A 85 0.49 -0.14 -3.09
C LEU A 85 1.64 -1.05 -3.56
N HIS A 86 2.63 -1.30 -2.70
CA HIS A 86 3.73 -2.22 -3.02
C HIS A 86 3.21 -3.64 -3.22
N ALA A 87 2.24 -4.05 -2.39
CA ALA A 87 1.55 -5.32 -2.53
C ALA A 87 0.79 -5.42 -3.86
N ALA A 88 0.08 -4.37 -4.29
CA ALA A 88 -0.57 -4.35 -5.60
C ALA A 88 0.44 -4.46 -6.76
N ILE A 89 1.60 -3.80 -6.66
CA ILE A 89 2.67 -3.92 -7.65
C ILE A 89 3.21 -5.36 -7.71
N PHE A 90 3.42 -5.99 -6.54
CA PHE A 90 3.84 -7.39 -6.45
C PHE A 90 2.82 -8.36 -7.03
N ASP A 91 1.52 -8.15 -6.78
CA ASP A 91 0.48 -9.01 -7.31
C ASP A 91 0.36 -8.81 -8.83
N PHE A 92 0.37 -7.56 -9.31
CA PHE A 92 0.34 -7.24 -10.73
C PHE A 92 1.53 -7.82 -11.50
N GLU A 93 2.74 -7.79 -10.94
CA GLU A 93 3.93 -8.38 -11.55
C GLU A 93 3.73 -9.86 -11.90
N LYS A 94 3.05 -10.62 -11.03
CA LYS A 94 2.75 -12.05 -11.23
C LYS A 94 1.59 -12.32 -12.19
N MET A 95 0.75 -11.33 -12.46
CA MET A 95 -0.41 -11.52 -13.34
C MET A 95 -0.01 -11.66 -14.81
N ARG A 96 -0.82 -12.38 -15.59
CA ARG A 96 -0.64 -12.47 -17.06
C ARG A 96 -1.18 -11.26 -17.81
N THR A 97 -2.11 -10.49 -17.22
CA THR A 97 -2.64 -9.28 -17.85
C THR A 97 -1.54 -8.23 -18.05
N SER A 98 -1.65 -7.47 -19.13
CA SER A 98 -0.77 -6.33 -19.40
C SER A 98 -1.23 -5.05 -18.70
N GLU A 99 -2.43 -5.01 -18.14
CA GLU A 99 -3.00 -3.82 -17.50
C GLU A 99 -3.78 -4.20 -16.24
N CYS A 100 -3.72 -3.34 -15.22
CA CYS A 100 -4.45 -3.50 -13.97
C CYS A 100 -4.76 -2.14 -13.36
N LEU A 101 -6.01 -1.96 -12.91
CA LEU A 101 -6.41 -0.77 -12.16
C LEU A 101 -6.27 -1.06 -10.67
N VAL A 102 -5.41 -0.31 -9.98
CA VAL A 102 -5.32 -0.35 -8.52
C VAL A 102 -6.15 0.81 -7.98
N ILE A 103 -7.14 0.51 -7.15
CA ILE A 103 -7.95 1.49 -6.42
C ILE A 103 -7.58 1.39 -4.95
N LEU A 104 -7.20 2.53 -4.38
CA LEU A 104 -6.78 2.62 -2.99
C LEU A 104 -7.85 3.37 -2.19
N LEU A 105 -8.38 2.71 -1.16
CA LEU A 105 -9.52 3.16 -0.37
C LEU A 105 -9.15 3.26 1.10
N GLU A 106 -8.75 4.44 1.55
CA GLU A 106 -8.52 4.75 2.96
C GLU A 106 -9.66 5.61 3.47
N LEU A 107 -10.86 5.03 3.42
CA LEU A 107 -12.11 5.66 3.81
C LEU A 107 -12.61 5.10 5.14
N ASP A 108 -13.52 5.86 5.75
CA ASP A 108 -14.07 5.62 7.08
C ASP A 108 -12.99 5.74 8.16
N GLN A 109 -12.64 6.99 8.46
CA GLN A 109 -11.61 7.37 9.41
C GLN A 109 -11.76 6.65 10.76
N ASP A 110 -12.98 6.44 11.26
CA ASP A 110 -13.21 5.74 12.53
C ASP A 110 -12.81 4.27 12.44
N LEU A 111 -13.17 3.58 11.35
CA LEU A 111 -12.76 2.20 11.13
C LEU A 111 -11.25 2.07 10.96
N GLN A 112 -10.61 2.99 10.24
CA GLN A 112 -9.17 2.99 10.02
C GLN A 112 -8.39 3.34 11.30
N GLN A 113 -8.84 4.36 12.03
CA GLN A 113 -8.25 4.78 13.30
C GLN A 113 -8.32 3.67 14.34
N ALA A 114 -9.43 2.91 14.38
CA ALA A 114 -9.55 1.75 15.25
C ALA A 114 -8.48 0.68 14.98
N CYS A 115 -8.00 0.52 13.74
CA CYS A 115 -6.89 -0.37 13.42
C CYS A 115 -5.58 0.15 14.03
N LEU A 116 -5.29 1.44 13.91
CA LEU A 116 -4.10 2.03 14.54
C LEU A 116 -4.16 1.96 16.07
N ASN A 117 -5.33 2.24 16.65
CA ASN A 117 -5.55 2.19 18.09
C ASN A 117 -5.39 0.76 18.63
N ALA A 118 -5.93 -0.25 17.92
CA ALA A 118 -5.75 -1.66 18.27
C ALA A 118 -4.27 -2.11 18.22
N LEU A 119 -3.45 -1.44 17.41
CA LEU A 119 -2.01 -1.69 17.30
C LEU A 119 -1.17 -0.84 18.27
N GLY A 120 -1.78 0.07 19.02
CA GLY A 120 -1.11 0.94 19.97
C GLY A 120 -0.35 2.11 19.35
N VAL A 121 -0.59 2.39 18.06
CA VAL A 121 0.11 3.45 17.31
C VAL A 121 -0.79 4.64 16.95
N GLY A 122 -2.08 4.57 17.28
CA GLY A 122 -3.04 5.61 17.00
C GLY A 122 -2.99 6.77 17.99
N ASN A 123 -4.10 7.50 18.13
CA ASN A 123 -4.18 8.76 18.87
C ASN A 123 -4.86 8.66 20.24
N GLU A 124 -5.09 7.44 20.75
CA GLU A 124 -5.52 7.24 22.13
C GLU A 124 -4.42 7.59 23.14
N ALA A 125 -4.84 7.86 24.38
CA ALA A 125 -3.92 8.23 25.46
C ALA A 125 -2.81 7.17 25.64
N GLY A 126 -1.55 7.61 25.64
CA GLY A 126 -0.37 6.74 25.79
C GLY A 126 0.14 6.10 24.50
N GLN A 127 -0.51 6.33 23.36
CA GLN A 127 -0.09 5.78 22.06
C GLN A 127 0.86 6.72 21.30
N ASP A 128 1.11 6.47 20.01
CA ASP A 128 2.07 7.22 19.20
C ASP A 128 1.53 8.50 18.56
N GLY A 129 0.22 8.73 18.59
CA GLY A 129 -0.42 9.97 18.17
C GLY A 129 -0.87 10.01 16.70
N LEU A 130 -0.73 8.92 15.94
CA LEU A 130 -1.10 8.91 14.53
C LEU A 130 -2.62 9.10 14.37
N THR A 131 -2.98 10.06 13.53
CA THR A 131 -4.38 10.34 13.18
C THR A 131 -4.60 10.04 11.71
N VAL A 132 -5.51 9.12 11.41
CA VAL A 132 -5.88 8.80 10.03
C VAL A 132 -6.60 9.99 9.40
N LYS A 133 -6.31 10.26 8.13
CA LYS A 133 -7.11 11.14 7.27
C LYS A 133 -7.75 10.31 6.16
N ASN A 134 -9.04 10.53 5.90
CA ASN A 134 -9.70 9.90 4.76
C ASN A 134 -8.97 10.27 3.47
N CYS A 135 -8.69 9.28 2.63
CA CYS A 135 -7.95 9.46 1.39
C CYS A 135 -8.32 8.38 0.38
N ILE A 136 -8.38 8.77 -0.88
CA ILE A 136 -8.75 7.90 -1.99
C ILE A 136 -7.88 8.18 -3.19
N GLY A 137 -7.74 7.18 -4.04
CA GLY A 137 -6.96 7.31 -5.24
C GLY A 137 -6.98 6.06 -6.10
N TYR A 138 -6.36 6.16 -7.25
CA TYR A 138 -6.13 5.05 -8.14
C TYR A 138 -4.80 5.20 -8.87
N CYS A 139 -4.29 4.08 -9.37
CA CYS A 139 -3.31 4.10 -10.45
C CYS A 139 -3.58 2.97 -11.46
N LEU A 140 -3.35 3.25 -12.73
CA LEU A 140 -3.39 2.29 -13.82
C LEU A 140 -1.96 1.80 -14.08
N LEU A 141 -1.72 0.52 -13.78
CA LEU A 141 -0.45 -0.14 -14.02
C LEU A 141 -0.47 -0.83 -15.38
N GLN A 142 0.60 -0.69 -16.16
CA GLN A 142 0.75 -1.36 -17.46
C GLN A 142 2.10 -2.05 -17.58
N LYS A 143 2.13 -3.21 -18.26
CA LYS A 143 3.35 -3.91 -18.69
C LYS A 143 3.62 -3.58 -20.15
N LYS A 144 4.44 -2.55 -20.39
CA LYS A 144 4.76 -2.07 -21.73
C LYS A 144 6.24 -1.70 -21.84
N ILE A 145 6.69 -1.46 -23.07
CA ILE A 145 8.02 -0.86 -23.29
C ILE A 145 7.90 0.62 -22.89
N PRO A 146 8.70 1.10 -21.92
CA PRO A 146 8.63 2.50 -21.48
C PRO A 146 8.87 3.48 -22.61
N GLN A 147 8.13 4.58 -22.60
CA GLN A 147 8.34 5.78 -23.39
C GLN A 147 8.93 6.90 -22.52
N ASP A 148 9.43 7.98 -23.14
CA ASP A 148 10.08 9.07 -22.41
C ASP A 148 9.18 9.73 -21.35
N THR A 149 7.88 9.78 -21.59
CA THR A 149 6.89 10.38 -20.69
C THR A 149 6.36 9.42 -19.64
N ASP A 150 6.71 8.13 -19.71
CA ASP A 150 6.21 7.13 -18.77
C ASP A 150 6.92 7.24 -17.41
N ILE A 151 6.14 7.04 -16.36
CA ILE A 151 6.66 6.83 -15.01
C ILE A 151 6.86 5.32 -14.84
N THR A 152 8.12 4.88 -14.81
CA THR A 152 8.48 3.47 -14.66
C THR A 152 8.74 3.10 -13.21
N ILE A 153 8.18 1.98 -12.76
CA ILE A 153 8.50 1.36 -11.48
C ILE A 153 9.79 0.54 -11.65
N SER A 154 10.93 1.18 -11.43
CA SER A 154 12.23 0.53 -11.59
C SER A 154 12.56 -0.47 -10.48
N LYS A 155 12.02 -0.26 -9.27
CA LYS A 155 12.25 -1.14 -8.12
C LYS A 155 11.10 -1.08 -7.12
N CYS A 156 10.76 -2.22 -6.53
CA CYS A 156 9.76 -2.32 -5.47
C CYS A 156 10.19 -3.40 -4.46
N ASP A 157 10.32 -3.01 -3.21
CA ASP A 157 10.73 -3.88 -2.10
C ASP A 157 9.93 -3.56 -0.84
N VAL A 158 9.73 -4.56 0.01
CA VAL A 158 9.23 -4.42 1.38
C VAL A 158 10.13 -5.22 2.30
N PHE A 159 10.86 -4.53 3.17
CA PHE A 159 11.66 -5.15 4.22
C PHE A 159 10.81 -5.37 5.46
N SER A 160 10.92 -6.55 6.08
CA SER A 160 10.17 -6.92 7.28
C SER A 160 11.12 -7.15 8.45
N GLN A 161 10.88 -6.50 9.58
CA GLN A 161 11.65 -6.69 10.81
C GLN A 161 11.53 -8.15 11.28
N PRO A 162 12.66 -8.90 11.40
CA PRO A 162 12.65 -10.22 12.00
C PRO A 162 12.23 -10.21 13.47
N LYS A 163 11.75 -11.35 13.99
CA LYS A 163 11.47 -11.51 15.42
C LYS A 163 12.74 -11.40 16.28
N GLY A 164 12.54 -11.10 17.56
CA GLY A 164 13.59 -11.12 18.59
C GLY A 164 14.38 -9.82 18.72
N MET A 165 15.27 -9.80 19.72
CA MET A 165 15.99 -8.58 20.14
C MET A 165 16.87 -7.96 19.04
N SER A 166 17.41 -8.77 18.12
CA SER A 166 18.26 -8.29 17.02
C SER A 166 17.47 -7.89 15.76
N GLY A 167 16.13 -8.03 15.76
CA GLY A 167 15.30 -7.77 14.59
C GLY A 167 15.47 -6.37 14.01
N ILE A 168 15.48 -5.35 14.88
CA ILE A 168 15.66 -3.96 14.45
C ILE A 168 17.04 -3.73 13.80
N GLN A 169 18.08 -4.37 14.32
CA GLN A 169 19.44 -4.25 13.78
C GLN A 169 19.56 -4.88 12.40
N LYS A 170 18.91 -6.05 12.20
CA LYS A 170 18.86 -6.71 10.90
C LYS A 170 18.11 -5.86 9.86
N LEU A 171 16.97 -5.28 10.24
CA LEU A 171 16.22 -4.37 9.38
C LEU A 171 17.06 -3.15 8.99
N LEU A 172 17.71 -2.50 9.97
CA LEU A 172 18.57 -1.35 9.72
C LEU A 172 19.74 -1.68 8.80
N ASN A 173 20.35 -2.86 8.93
CA ASN A 173 21.44 -3.29 8.05
C ASN A 173 20.95 -3.52 6.61
N GLN A 174 19.78 -4.15 6.44
CA GLN A 174 19.15 -4.32 5.11
C GLN A 174 18.86 -2.97 4.46
N LEU A 175 18.23 -2.05 5.21
CA LEU A 175 17.87 -0.73 4.70
C LEU A 175 19.10 0.13 4.40
N THR A 176 20.12 0.11 5.27
CA THR A 176 21.40 0.81 5.05
C THR A 176 22.08 0.30 3.78
N HIS A 177 22.13 -1.03 3.59
CA HIS A 177 22.71 -1.63 2.40
C HIS A 177 21.94 -1.21 1.13
N TYR A 178 20.61 -1.25 1.19
CA TYR A 178 19.74 -0.84 0.09
C TYR A 178 19.97 0.62 -0.32
N ILE A 179 19.96 1.54 0.65
CA ILE A 179 20.14 2.98 0.41
C ILE A 179 21.55 3.23 -0.15
N ASN A 180 22.59 2.66 0.47
CA ASN A 180 23.98 2.87 0.05
C ASN A 180 24.33 2.27 -1.33
N GLN A 181 23.48 1.40 -1.89
CA GLN A 181 23.59 0.87 -3.24
C GLN A 181 22.83 1.68 -4.29
N SER A 182 22.04 2.67 -3.86
CA SER A 182 21.32 3.54 -4.78
C SER A 182 22.29 4.50 -5.47
N SER A 183 21.95 4.90 -6.69
CA SER A 183 22.70 5.91 -7.44
C SER A 183 22.73 7.24 -6.68
N ASN A 184 23.81 7.99 -6.83
CA ASN A 184 23.94 9.32 -6.21
C ASN A 184 22.86 10.31 -6.67
N ASP A 185 22.30 10.11 -7.86
CA ASP A 185 21.29 10.99 -8.45
C ASP A 185 19.84 10.61 -8.06
N CYS A 186 19.66 9.81 -7.01
CA CYS A 186 18.35 9.39 -6.53
C CYS A 186 17.87 10.27 -5.36
N LEU A 187 16.67 10.82 -5.48
CA LEU A 187 16.02 11.58 -4.41
C LEU A 187 15.22 10.65 -3.50
N PHE A 188 15.58 10.62 -2.21
CA PHE A 188 14.84 9.86 -1.22
C PHE A 188 13.70 10.70 -0.63
N VAL A 189 12.50 10.14 -0.57
CA VAL A 189 11.39 10.71 0.21
C VAL A 189 11.31 10.00 1.55
N SER A 190 11.29 10.78 2.62
CA SER A 190 11.33 10.26 3.99
C SER A 190 10.13 9.39 4.34
N PHE A 191 10.37 8.33 5.11
CA PHE A 191 9.30 7.55 5.75
C PHE A 191 8.84 8.16 7.08
N ASP A 192 9.30 9.36 7.47
CA ASP A 192 8.83 10.00 8.70
C ASP A 192 7.32 10.22 8.64
N ILE A 193 6.65 9.79 9.70
CA ILE A 193 5.20 9.92 9.92
C ILE A 193 4.91 10.45 11.32
N CYS A 194 5.92 11.07 11.95
CA CYS A 194 5.93 11.53 13.32
C CYS A 194 5.77 10.46 14.42
N SER A 195 5.67 9.17 14.09
CA SER A 195 5.63 8.06 15.06
C SER A 195 6.95 7.92 15.86
N LYS A 196 6.86 7.36 17.08
CA LYS A 196 8.05 7.10 17.91
C LYS A 196 9.00 6.11 17.23
N TRP A 197 8.44 5.10 16.57
CA TRP A 197 9.21 4.10 15.83
C TRP A 197 9.92 4.71 14.62
N GLY A 198 9.23 5.54 13.82
CA GLY A 198 9.83 6.24 12.67
C GLY A 198 11.00 7.13 13.07
N LYS A 199 10.82 7.96 14.11
CA LYS A 199 11.89 8.81 14.68
C LYS A 199 13.10 7.99 15.15
N THR A 200 12.85 6.85 15.77
CA THR A 200 13.92 5.93 16.23
C THR A 200 14.71 5.35 15.05
N LEU A 201 14.01 4.93 13.99
CA LEU A 201 14.63 4.41 12.77
C LEU A 201 15.48 5.48 12.07
N ILE A 202 14.94 6.69 11.89
CA ILE A 202 15.66 7.81 11.26
C ILE A 202 16.96 8.11 12.03
N LYS A 203 16.87 8.23 13.36
CA LYS A 203 18.04 8.46 14.21
C LYS A 203 19.10 7.37 14.05
N ALA A 204 18.67 6.10 13.97
CA ALA A 204 19.57 4.97 13.83
C ALA A 204 20.19 4.84 12.42
N LEU A 205 19.46 5.28 11.37
CA LEU A 205 19.96 5.31 9.99
C LEU A 205 20.96 6.45 9.80
N LYS A 206 20.72 7.63 10.41
CA LYS A 206 21.61 8.80 10.27
C LYS A 206 23.08 8.47 10.61
N SER A 207 23.31 7.56 11.56
CA SER A 207 24.67 7.15 11.95
C SER A 207 25.27 6.04 11.08
N ARG A 208 24.57 5.55 10.05
CA ARG A 208 24.96 4.39 9.22
C ARG A 208 25.05 4.70 7.73
N LEU A 209 24.37 5.75 7.28
CA LEU A 209 24.40 6.16 5.89
C LEU A 209 25.71 6.89 5.57
N LYS A 210 26.15 6.76 4.32
CA LYS A 210 27.29 7.50 3.79
C LYS A 210 26.91 8.97 3.59
N ASP A 211 27.89 9.88 3.57
CA ASP A 211 27.66 11.33 3.46
C ASP A 211 26.79 11.74 2.24
N ASN A 212 26.99 11.08 1.09
CA ASN A 212 26.21 11.30 -0.13
C ASN A 212 24.75 10.80 -0.07
N GLN A 213 24.38 10.10 1.00
CA GLN A 213 23.05 9.56 1.25
C GLN A 213 22.49 10.09 2.58
N ASP A 214 23.04 11.20 3.10
CA ASP A 214 22.62 11.80 4.35
C ASP A 214 21.11 12.13 4.31
N ILE A 215 20.43 11.73 5.38
CA ILE A 215 19.00 11.96 5.59
C ILE A 215 18.68 13.46 5.57
N SER A 216 19.65 14.33 5.90
CA SER A 216 19.49 15.78 5.81
C SER A 216 19.13 16.29 4.40
N HIS A 217 19.43 15.50 3.36
CA HIS A 217 19.12 15.81 1.97
C HIS A 217 17.85 15.13 1.44
N TRP A 218 17.17 14.32 2.26
CA TRP A 218 15.94 13.65 1.87
C TRP A 218 14.80 14.65 1.74
N LEU A 219 13.89 14.39 0.80
CA LEU A 219 12.64 15.10 0.66
C LEU A 219 11.72 14.79 1.86
N THR A 220 11.03 15.82 2.33
CA THR A 220 10.08 15.70 3.44
C THR A 220 8.92 14.78 3.07
N SER A 221 8.38 14.04 4.04
CA SER A 221 7.17 13.28 3.80
C SER A 221 5.95 14.20 3.80
N ILE A 222 4.90 13.83 3.05
CA ILE A 222 3.59 14.46 3.18
C ILE A 222 2.90 14.20 4.54
N GLU A 223 3.45 13.30 5.36
CA GLU A 223 2.91 12.90 6.67
C GLU A 223 3.70 13.50 7.86
N ASP A 224 4.45 14.58 7.62
CA ASP A 224 5.24 15.27 8.66
C ASP A 224 4.39 16.11 9.64
N ASP A 225 3.07 16.14 9.44
CA ASP A 225 2.08 16.89 10.22
C ASP A 225 1.20 16.02 11.15
N ASN A 226 1.55 14.73 11.30
CA ASN A 226 0.79 13.67 11.99
C ASN A 226 -0.50 13.20 11.28
N GLN A 227 -0.84 13.73 10.11
CA GLN A 227 -1.89 13.15 9.28
C GLN A 227 -1.35 11.91 8.58
N HIS A 228 -2.05 10.79 8.74
CA HIS A 228 -1.66 9.53 8.14
C HIS A 228 -2.61 9.16 7.00
N TYR A 229 -2.07 9.14 5.79
CA TYR A 229 -2.73 8.75 4.54
C TYR A 229 -2.52 7.27 4.20
N LEU A 230 -1.93 6.50 5.11
CA LEU A 230 -1.87 5.03 5.04
C LEU A 230 -1.24 4.55 3.73
N SER A 231 -1.94 3.75 2.92
CA SER A 231 -1.39 3.21 1.67
C SER A 231 -1.37 4.21 0.50
N LEU A 232 -1.92 5.40 0.66
CA LEU A 232 -1.98 6.46 -0.37
C LEU A 232 -0.70 7.29 -0.43
N LYS A 233 0.11 7.27 0.63
CA LYS A 233 1.35 8.05 0.73
C LYS A 233 2.19 8.03 -0.56
N PRO A 234 2.49 6.86 -1.18
CA PRO A 234 3.31 6.87 -2.38
C PRO A 234 2.70 7.61 -3.58
N LEU A 235 1.38 7.60 -3.76
CA LEU A 235 0.74 8.34 -4.86
C LEU A 235 0.69 9.84 -4.57
N LEU A 236 0.44 10.22 -3.31
CA LEU A 236 0.47 11.62 -2.90
C LEU A 236 1.88 12.21 -3.02
N GLU A 237 2.91 11.48 -2.60
CA GLU A 237 4.30 11.90 -2.74
C GLU A 237 4.74 11.93 -4.20
N LEU A 238 4.25 11.02 -5.05
CA LEU A 238 4.45 11.11 -6.49
C LEU A 238 3.82 12.38 -7.06
N GLN A 239 2.59 12.74 -6.68
CA GLN A 239 1.95 13.99 -7.11
C GLN A 239 2.74 15.22 -6.65
N LEU A 240 3.19 15.24 -5.40
CA LEU A 240 3.93 16.35 -4.82
C LEU A 240 5.30 16.54 -5.50
N TYR A 241 6.00 15.45 -5.80
CA TYR A 241 7.37 15.46 -6.30
C TYR A 241 7.51 15.12 -7.79
N GLN A 242 6.41 15.06 -8.54
CA GLN A 242 6.42 14.72 -9.98
C GLN A 242 7.40 15.59 -10.78
N HIS A 243 7.47 16.89 -10.49
CA HIS A 243 8.37 17.81 -11.17
C HIS A 243 9.86 17.49 -10.96
N LYS A 244 10.22 16.83 -9.84
CA LYS A 244 11.59 16.38 -9.57
C LYS A 244 11.93 15.09 -10.31
N LEU A 245 10.94 14.20 -10.47
CA LEU A 245 11.08 12.92 -11.16
C LEU A 245 11.58 13.09 -12.60
N ALA A 246 11.24 14.20 -13.27
CA ALA A 246 11.68 14.50 -14.63
C ALA A 246 13.22 14.59 -14.79
N ASN A 247 13.95 14.88 -13.71
CA ASN A 247 15.41 15.05 -13.74
C ASN A 247 16.17 14.00 -12.94
N GLN A 248 15.53 13.39 -11.94
CA GLN A 248 16.16 12.50 -10.98
C GLN A 248 15.22 11.37 -10.59
N ASP A 249 15.77 10.19 -10.36
CA ASP A 249 14.99 9.05 -9.87
C ASP A 249 14.40 9.38 -8.48
N LEU A 250 13.17 8.95 -8.21
CA LEU A 250 12.51 9.16 -6.91
C LEU A 250 12.42 7.83 -6.15
N GLN A 251 12.96 7.78 -4.95
CA GLN A 251 12.86 6.64 -4.03
C GLN A 251 11.93 7.01 -2.87
N ILE A 252 10.69 6.52 -2.94
CA ILE A 252 9.70 6.71 -1.89
C ILE A 252 9.87 5.62 -0.83
N LEU A 253 10.01 6.03 0.42
CA LEU A 253 10.05 5.13 1.58
C LEU A 253 8.74 5.19 2.36
N THR A 254 8.18 4.04 2.70
CA THR A 254 6.89 3.94 3.41
C THR A 254 7.03 3.11 4.68
N LEU A 255 6.60 3.64 5.82
CA LEU A 255 6.59 2.90 7.07
C LEU A 255 5.28 2.11 7.19
N GLY A 256 5.38 0.78 7.24
CA GLY A 256 4.24 -0.13 7.31
C GLY A 256 4.04 -0.76 8.67
N GLY A 257 2.78 -1.04 9.02
CA GLY A 257 2.42 -1.84 10.18
C GLY A 257 3.12 -3.20 10.19
N GLY A 258 3.35 -3.74 11.39
CA GLY A 258 4.06 -5.02 11.54
C GLY A 258 5.58 -4.92 11.35
N GLY A 259 6.17 -3.72 11.51
CA GLY A 259 7.61 -3.52 11.43
C GLY A 259 8.16 -3.60 10.02
N ARG A 260 7.44 -3.02 9.05
CA ARG A 260 7.76 -3.13 7.63
C ARG A 260 8.20 -1.78 7.06
N ILE A 261 9.07 -1.80 6.06
CA ILE A 261 9.50 -0.61 5.32
C ILE A 261 9.39 -0.90 3.83
N GLY A 262 8.47 -0.22 3.15
CA GLY A 262 8.33 -0.23 1.71
C GLY A 262 9.35 0.71 1.06
N CYS A 263 9.91 0.28 -0.06
CA CYS A 263 10.83 1.05 -0.88
C CYS A 263 10.34 0.97 -2.34
N LEU A 264 9.85 2.10 -2.87
CA LEU A 264 9.38 2.22 -4.25
C LEU A 264 10.27 3.18 -5.02
N LYS A 265 10.95 2.69 -6.07
CA LYS A 265 11.80 3.52 -6.94
C LYS A 265 11.11 3.80 -8.27
N LEU A 266 10.83 5.07 -8.51
CA LEU A 266 10.22 5.58 -9.73
C LEU A 266 11.27 6.30 -10.58
N THR A 267 11.18 6.13 -11.89
CA THR A 267 12.08 6.76 -12.86
C THR A 267 11.29 7.26 -14.06
N SER A 268 11.73 8.34 -14.72
CA SER A 268 11.23 8.75 -16.04
C SER A 268 12.26 8.44 -17.14
N GLY A 269 11.80 8.35 -18.39
CA GLY A 269 12.66 8.22 -19.57
C GLY A 269 12.80 6.80 -20.13
N LEU A 270 13.34 6.71 -21.35
CA LEU A 270 13.59 5.45 -22.08
C LEU A 270 14.59 4.51 -21.38
N ASN A 271 14.46 3.21 -21.66
CA ASN A 271 15.42 2.14 -21.34
C ASN A 271 15.68 1.84 -19.86
N LYS A 272 14.70 2.06 -18.97
CA LYS A 272 14.81 1.67 -17.56
C LYS A 272 14.25 0.27 -17.34
N THR A 273 15.08 -0.62 -16.83
CA THR A 273 14.68 -1.99 -16.48
C THR A 273 13.92 -2.01 -15.16
N THR A 274 12.81 -2.73 -15.15
CA THR A 274 12.06 -3.02 -13.93
C THR A 274 12.71 -4.16 -13.17
N HIS A 275 12.99 -3.96 -11.89
CA HIS A 275 13.46 -4.97 -10.96
C HIS A 275 12.48 -5.06 -9.78
N ILE A 276 11.37 -5.77 -9.99
CA ILE A 276 10.47 -6.11 -8.88
C ILE A 276 11.04 -7.33 -8.17
N SER A 277 11.32 -7.19 -6.87
CA SER A 277 11.82 -8.31 -6.09
C SER A 277 10.79 -9.41 -5.95
N LYS A 278 11.25 -10.66 -5.89
CA LYS A 278 10.39 -11.83 -5.67
C LYS A 278 9.55 -11.61 -4.41
N SER A 279 8.25 -11.83 -4.55
CA SER A 279 7.26 -11.68 -3.50
C SER A 279 6.57 -13.01 -3.19
N SER A 280 5.95 -13.11 -2.01
CA SER A 280 5.08 -14.22 -1.61
C SER A 280 3.75 -13.67 -1.08
N PHE A 281 2.72 -14.51 -1.03
CA PHE A 281 1.44 -14.11 -0.47
C PHE A 281 0.71 -15.28 0.17
N ASP A 282 -0.14 -14.95 1.14
CA ASP A 282 -1.14 -15.85 1.68
C ASP A 282 -2.53 -15.42 1.20
N GLU A 283 -3.39 -16.42 0.98
CA GLU A 283 -4.78 -16.24 0.55
C GLU A 283 -5.74 -16.37 1.72
N PHE A 284 -6.74 -15.49 1.76
CA PHE A 284 -7.76 -15.47 2.80
C PHE A 284 -9.16 -15.41 2.21
N ASN A 285 -10.11 -15.93 2.98
CA ASN A 285 -11.51 -15.84 2.62
C ASN A 285 -12.08 -14.49 3.05
N LEU A 286 -12.54 -13.70 2.07
CA LEU A 286 -13.09 -12.37 2.30
C LEU A 286 -14.29 -12.39 3.26
N THR A 287 -15.25 -13.28 3.02
CA THR A 287 -16.48 -13.39 3.81
C THR A 287 -16.22 -13.78 5.27
N ALA A 288 -15.25 -14.65 5.52
CA ALA A 288 -14.89 -15.08 6.87
C ALA A 288 -14.29 -13.93 7.68
N ASP A 289 -13.32 -13.20 7.12
CA ASP A 289 -12.71 -12.05 7.80
C ASP A 289 -13.71 -10.90 7.97
N GLU A 290 -14.55 -10.62 6.97
CA GLU A 290 -15.63 -9.63 7.08
C GLU A 290 -16.61 -9.98 8.22
N ALA A 291 -16.99 -11.25 8.36
CA ALA A 291 -17.87 -11.71 9.44
C ALA A 291 -17.24 -11.50 10.84
N ILE A 292 -15.93 -11.75 10.99
CA ILE A 292 -15.19 -11.48 12.23
C ILE A 292 -15.18 -9.99 12.52
N TYR A 293 -14.91 -9.15 11.51
CA TYR A 293 -14.94 -7.70 11.67
C TYR A 293 -16.35 -7.19 12.04
N LEU A 294 -17.41 -7.71 11.43
CA LEU A 294 -18.80 -7.40 11.81
C LEU A 294 -19.11 -7.78 13.26
N GLN A 295 -18.62 -8.94 13.71
CA GLN A 295 -18.74 -9.37 15.10
C GLN A 295 -18.03 -8.39 16.05
N SER A 296 -16.84 -7.90 15.68
CA SER A 296 -16.08 -6.96 16.51
C SER A 296 -16.88 -5.68 16.83
N ILE A 297 -17.64 -5.15 15.85
CA ILE A 297 -18.48 -3.96 16.04
C ILE A 297 -19.57 -4.17 17.09
N LYS A 298 -20.13 -5.39 17.18
CA LYS A 298 -21.14 -5.73 18.20
C LYS A 298 -20.52 -5.69 19.61
N VAL A 299 -19.27 -6.15 19.74
CA VAL A 299 -18.53 -6.17 21.02
C VAL A 299 -18.11 -4.77 21.46
N LYS A 300 -17.83 -3.85 20.52
CA LYS A 300 -17.40 -2.47 20.81
C LYS A 300 -18.32 -1.73 21.79
N LYS A 301 -19.63 -1.99 21.74
CA LYS A 301 -20.63 -1.39 22.65
C LYS A 301 -20.46 -1.80 24.11
N HIS A 302 -19.83 -2.94 24.35
CA HIS A 302 -19.66 -3.53 25.68
C HIS A 302 -18.23 -3.43 26.19
N SER A 303 -17.23 -3.49 25.30
CA SER A 303 -15.83 -3.35 25.65
C SER A 303 -14.99 -2.89 24.46
N ILE A 304 -14.39 -1.70 24.58
CA ILE A 304 -13.44 -1.17 23.59
C ILE A 304 -12.16 -2.01 23.54
N GLN A 305 -11.72 -2.56 24.68
CA GLN A 305 -10.55 -3.42 24.75
C GLN A 305 -10.77 -4.72 23.97
N ALA A 306 -11.90 -5.40 24.19
CA ALA A 306 -12.21 -6.64 23.47
C ALA A 306 -12.38 -6.37 21.96
N TYR A 307 -12.94 -5.23 21.58
CA TYR A 307 -12.98 -4.79 20.19
C TYR A 307 -11.58 -4.66 19.57
N HIS A 308 -10.65 -3.98 20.25
CA HIS A 308 -9.27 -3.85 19.79
C HIS A 308 -8.53 -5.18 19.72
N GLU A 309 -8.75 -6.09 20.68
CA GLU A 309 -8.16 -7.43 20.66
C GLU A 309 -8.62 -8.24 19.44
N ILE A 310 -9.93 -8.19 19.10
CA ILE A 310 -10.45 -8.84 17.89
C ILE A 310 -9.84 -8.23 16.64
N ILE A 311 -9.79 -6.90 16.51
CA ILE A 311 -9.18 -6.24 15.34
C ILE A 311 -7.72 -6.69 15.18
N LYS A 312 -6.93 -6.59 16.26
CA LYS A 312 -5.52 -6.95 16.25
C LYS A 312 -5.30 -8.43 15.90
N ALA A 313 -6.18 -9.32 16.35
CA ALA A 313 -6.11 -10.74 16.02
C ALA A 313 -6.52 -11.04 14.57
N THR A 314 -7.39 -10.21 13.99
CA THR A 314 -7.92 -10.43 12.62
C THR A 314 -6.99 -9.88 11.55
N LEU A 315 -6.36 -8.72 11.81
CA LEU A 315 -5.37 -8.12 10.89
C LEU A 315 -4.23 -9.09 10.62
N LYS A 316 -3.82 -9.26 9.36
CA LYS A 316 -2.78 -10.23 8.95
C LYS A 316 -1.38 -9.66 9.08
N TYR A 317 -1.15 -8.42 8.64
CA TYR A 317 0.19 -7.82 8.64
C TYR A 317 0.91 -7.70 10.00
N PRO A 318 0.24 -7.53 11.17
CA PRO A 318 0.94 -7.43 12.45
C PRO A 318 1.28 -8.81 13.04
N GLN A 319 0.72 -9.91 12.49
CA GLN A 319 0.87 -11.23 13.07
C GLN A 319 2.34 -11.65 13.09
N SER A 320 2.74 -12.23 14.22
CA SER A 320 4.14 -12.54 14.46
C SER A 320 4.71 -13.46 13.37
N GLN A 321 3.93 -14.43 12.87
CA GLN A 321 4.36 -15.38 11.83
C GLN A 321 4.90 -14.72 10.54
N TYR A 322 4.49 -13.48 10.24
CA TYR A 322 4.94 -12.76 9.05
C TYR A 322 6.14 -11.83 9.28
N ARG A 323 6.68 -11.79 10.51
CA ARG A 323 7.88 -11.00 10.85
C ARG A 323 9.13 -11.62 10.21
N GLY A 324 9.90 -10.80 9.50
CA GLY A 324 11.13 -11.22 8.81
C GLY A 324 10.92 -11.79 7.41
N ILE A 325 9.67 -11.88 6.93
CA ILE A 325 9.37 -12.27 5.56
C ILE A 325 9.28 -11.01 4.69
N ASN A 326 10.29 -10.78 3.87
CA ASN A 326 10.32 -9.65 2.93
C ASN A 326 9.33 -9.87 1.79
N ASN A 327 8.83 -8.77 1.21
CA ASN A 327 7.95 -8.76 0.03
C ASN A 327 6.70 -9.66 0.17
N HIS A 328 6.24 -9.89 1.40
CA HIS A 328 5.06 -10.72 1.66
C HIS A 328 3.81 -9.86 1.76
N TYR A 329 2.74 -10.25 1.09
CA TYR A 329 1.46 -9.56 1.13
C TYR A 329 0.29 -10.54 1.32
N PHE A 330 -0.91 -9.99 1.46
CA PHE A 330 -2.12 -10.78 1.70
C PHE A 330 -3.13 -10.50 0.62
N ARG A 331 -3.85 -11.54 0.22
CA ARG A 331 -4.84 -11.49 -0.84
C ARG A 331 -6.15 -12.09 -0.34
N TRP A 332 -7.27 -11.48 -0.72
CA TRP A 332 -8.60 -11.99 -0.45
C TRP A 332 -9.37 -12.12 -1.74
N HIS A 333 -9.97 -13.30 -1.93
CA HIS A 333 -10.93 -13.54 -2.99
C HIS A 333 -12.32 -13.55 -2.42
N GLN A 334 -13.24 -12.98 -3.20
CA GLN A 334 -14.65 -13.23 -3.02
C GLN A 334 -14.90 -14.65 -3.54
N ASN A 335 -15.24 -15.60 -2.65
CA ASN A 335 -15.84 -16.84 -3.11
C ASN A 335 -17.20 -16.47 -3.70
N LEU A 336 -17.23 -16.19 -5.00
CA LEU A 336 -18.43 -16.36 -5.78
C LEU A 336 -18.71 -17.86 -5.73
N SER A 337 -19.40 -18.31 -4.67
CA SER A 337 -20.14 -19.56 -4.74
C SER A 337 -20.93 -19.47 -6.03
N GLN A 338 -20.53 -20.26 -7.03
CA GLN A 338 -21.34 -20.48 -8.21
C GLN A 338 -22.74 -20.75 -7.69
N GLY A 339 -23.68 -19.88 -8.06
CA GLY A 339 -25.08 -20.13 -7.85
C GLY A 339 -25.34 -21.56 -8.29
N SER A 340 -25.98 -22.33 -7.41
CA SER A 340 -26.54 -23.64 -7.65
C SER A 340 -27.00 -23.78 -9.10
N GLY A 341 -26.11 -24.34 -9.93
CA GLY A 341 -26.41 -24.80 -11.26
C GLY A 341 -27.26 -26.04 -11.09
N VAL A 342 -28.55 -25.84 -11.29
CA VAL A 342 -29.57 -26.88 -11.40
C VAL A 342 -29.07 -27.98 -12.33
N ASN A 343 -29.19 -29.22 -11.86
CA ASN A 343 -29.01 -30.45 -12.64
C ASN A 343 -29.58 -30.31 -14.06
N GLN A 344 -28.79 -30.70 -15.06
CA GLN A 344 -29.32 -31.42 -16.21
C GLN A 344 -28.58 -32.75 -16.32
#